data_AF-A0A1E7GYZ3-F1
#
_entry.id   AF-A0A1E7GYZ3-F1
#
_cell.length_a   1.000
_cell.length_b   1.000
_cell.length_c   1.000
_cell.angle_alpha   90.00
_cell.angle_beta   90.00
_cell.angle_gamma   90.00
#
_symmetry.space_group_name_H-M   'P 1'
#
loop_
_entity.id
_entity.type
_entity.pdbx_description
1 polymer ?
#
loop_
_entity_poly.entity_id
_entity_poly.type
_entity_poly.pdbx_seq_one_letter_code
_entity_poly.pdbx_strand_id
1 'polypeptide(L)'
;MGEEELDPRFKYVLADIPGAEDLKRCFACGGCTGICPVSRENPDYDPRKIIHMVILGLKGRLLSSEMIWQCTRCDTCQFVCPQGVRVSSIINALRQMALESEYVDIATLQEWGRVARVKPGQCAGCLTCVRVCPFDAAYVGKEKRAPVKVDPLKCRGCGLCTVECPRGAIVI
;
A
#
# COMPACT_ATOMS: atom_id res chain seq x y z
N MET A 1 24.50 17.47 0.64
CA MET A 1 23.72 16.57 -0.24
C MET A 1 24.10 15.17 0.18
N GLY A 2 23.29 14.54 1.04
CA GLY A 2 23.60 13.21 1.56
C GLY A 2 23.55 12.19 0.44
N GLU A 3 24.57 11.33 0.39
CA GLU A 3 24.62 10.16 -0.48
C GLU A 3 23.43 9.27 -0.12
N GLU A 4 22.37 9.29 -0.93
CA GLU A 4 21.36 8.23 -0.92
C GLU A 4 22.09 6.96 -1.39
N GLU A 5 22.54 6.15 -0.43
CA GLU A 5 23.30 4.93 -0.68
C GLU A 5 22.46 3.98 -1.53
N LEU A 6 22.78 3.93 -2.82
CA LEU A 6 22.21 2.96 -3.76
C LEU A 6 22.61 1.57 -3.26
N ASP A 7 21.63 0.72 -2.93
CA ASP A 7 21.86 -0.68 -2.56
C ASP A 7 21.49 -1.60 -3.74
N PRO A 8 22.45 -2.06 -4.56
CA PRO A 8 22.16 -2.92 -5.70
C PRO A 8 21.53 -4.27 -5.32
N ARG A 9 21.60 -4.65 -4.03
CA ARG A 9 21.02 -5.90 -3.54
C ARG A 9 19.55 -5.77 -3.18
N PHE A 10 19.00 -4.55 -3.14
CA PHE A 10 17.62 -4.28 -2.72
C PHE A 10 16.61 -5.14 -3.46
N LYS A 11 16.76 -5.29 -4.79
CA LYS A 11 15.88 -6.15 -5.61
C LYS A 11 15.91 -7.63 -5.23
N TYR A 12 17.03 -8.15 -4.73
CA TYR A 12 17.14 -9.54 -4.31
C TYR A 12 16.46 -9.73 -2.94
N VAL A 13 16.73 -8.82 -2.01
CA VAL A 13 16.08 -8.80 -0.70
C VAL A 13 14.56 -8.72 -0.84
N LEU A 14 14.05 -7.83 -1.70
CA LEU A 14 12.63 -7.70 -1.95
C LEU A 14 12.03 -8.97 -2.57
N ALA A 15 12.77 -9.63 -3.47
CA ALA A 15 12.29 -10.84 -4.12
C ALA A 15 12.30 -12.09 -3.23
N ASP A 16 12.88 -12.01 -2.02
CA ASP A 16 12.78 -13.07 -1.02
C ASP A 16 11.53 -12.90 -0.13
N ILE A 17 10.79 -11.78 -0.28
CA ILE A 17 9.51 -11.57 0.40
C ILE A 17 8.39 -12.29 -0.37
N PRO A 18 7.50 -13.04 0.33
CA PRO A 18 6.37 -13.71 -0.31
C PRO A 18 5.52 -12.76 -1.17
N GLY A 19 5.29 -13.15 -2.42
CA GLY A 19 4.54 -12.34 -3.38
C GLY A 19 5.39 -11.50 -4.33
N ALA A 20 6.69 -11.33 -4.09
CA ALA A 20 7.60 -10.50 -4.89
C ALA A 20 8.69 -11.30 -5.64
N GLU A 21 8.60 -12.63 -5.65
CA GLU A 21 9.62 -13.55 -6.17
C GLU A 21 9.87 -13.36 -7.67
N ASP A 22 8.83 -12.98 -8.40
CA ASP A 22 8.82 -12.77 -9.84
C ASP A 22 9.50 -11.46 -10.27
N LEU A 23 9.83 -10.55 -9.34
CA LEU A 23 10.52 -9.29 -9.61
C LEU A 23 11.79 -9.47 -10.45
N LYS A 24 12.55 -10.56 -10.22
CA LYS A 24 13.80 -10.87 -10.93
C LYS A 24 13.60 -11.05 -12.44
N ARG A 25 12.37 -11.28 -12.90
CA ARG A 25 12.00 -11.45 -14.32
C ARG A 25 11.64 -10.14 -15.01
N CYS A 26 11.49 -9.05 -14.27
CA CYS A 26 11.03 -7.79 -14.85
C CYS A 26 12.11 -7.11 -15.70
N PHE A 27 11.82 -6.89 -16.98
CA PHE A 27 12.68 -6.10 -17.88
C PHE A 27 12.22 -4.63 -18.04
N ALA A 28 11.35 -4.14 -17.15
CA ALA A 28 10.88 -2.75 -17.09
C ALA A 28 10.19 -2.23 -18.38
N CYS A 29 9.39 -3.07 -19.05
CA CYS A 29 8.68 -2.70 -20.29
C CYS A 29 7.65 -1.57 -20.15
N GLY A 30 7.08 -1.37 -18.96
CA GLY A 30 6.08 -0.33 -18.70
C GLY A 30 4.63 -0.66 -19.02
N GLY A 31 4.30 -1.91 -19.37
CA GLY A 31 2.90 -2.32 -19.58
C GLY A 31 2.02 -2.04 -18.35
N CYS A 32 2.57 -2.21 -17.14
CA CYS A 32 1.87 -1.91 -15.89
C CYS A 32 1.47 -0.43 -15.76
N THR A 33 2.29 0.51 -16.24
CA THR A 33 1.99 1.94 -16.26
C THR A 33 0.88 2.24 -17.27
N GLY A 34 1.00 1.68 -18.48
CA GLY A 34 0.04 1.92 -19.56
C GLY A 34 -1.40 1.47 -19.24
N ILE A 35 -1.57 0.40 -18.45
CA ILE A 35 -2.90 -0.08 -18.05
C ILE A 35 -3.40 0.51 -16.74
N CYS A 36 -2.55 1.19 -15.96
CA CYS A 36 -2.91 1.55 -14.60
C CYS A 36 -3.90 2.73 -14.56
N PRO A 37 -5.09 2.57 -13.96
CA PRO A 37 -6.03 3.68 -13.82
C PRO A 37 -5.47 4.79 -12.92
N VAL A 38 -4.69 4.46 -11.88
CA VAL A 38 -4.10 5.45 -10.99
C VAL A 38 -3.06 6.29 -11.73
N SER A 39 -2.24 5.69 -12.59
CA SER A 39 -1.23 6.43 -13.36
C SER A 39 -1.86 7.35 -14.41
N ARG A 40 -3.05 7.00 -14.90
CA ARG A 40 -3.81 7.84 -15.84
C ARG A 40 -4.36 9.10 -15.17
N GLU A 41 -4.86 8.98 -13.95
CA GLU A 41 -5.46 10.10 -13.22
C GLU A 41 -4.44 10.89 -12.39
N ASN A 42 -3.37 10.25 -11.92
CA ASN A 42 -2.32 10.87 -11.15
C ASN A 42 -0.93 10.72 -11.82
N PRO A 43 -0.38 11.80 -12.41
CA PRO A 43 0.93 11.76 -13.06
C PRO A 43 2.10 11.49 -12.10
N ASP A 44 1.91 11.71 -10.79
CA ASP A 44 2.95 11.45 -9.78
C ASP A 44 3.07 9.96 -9.42
N TYR A 45 2.14 9.13 -9.87
CA TYR A 45 2.16 7.68 -9.67
C TYR A 45 2.51 6.94 -10.95
N ASP A 46 3.63 6.21 -10.91
CA ASP A 46 4.06 5.33 -12.01
C ASP A 46 4.58 3.99 -11.43
N PRO A 47 3.87 2.87 -11.66
CA PRO A 47 4.31 1.56 -11.17
C PRO A 47 5.62 1.09 -11.82
N ARG A 48 5.95 1.49 -13.05
CA ARG A 48 7.25 1.19 -13.67
C ARG A 48 8.36 1.97 -12.98
N LYS A 49 8.12 3.22 -12.60
CA LYS A 49 9.09 4.03 -11.83
C LYS A 49 9.41 3.37 -10.49
N ILE A 50 8.40 2.86 -9.77
CA ILE A 50 8.61 2.07 -8.54
C ILE A 50 9.54 0.89 -8.81
N ILE A 51 9.25 0.06 -9.83
CA ILE A 51 10.08 -1.09 -10.17
C ILE A 51 11.51 -0.66 -10.54
N HIS A 52 11.66 0.44 -11.29
CA HIS A 52 12.97 0.94 -11.66
C HIS A 52 13.77 1.40 -10.44
N MET A 53 13.14 2.08 -9.48
CA MET A 53 13.77 2.47 -8.22
C MET A 53 14.23 1.26 -7.41
N VAL A 54 13.44 0.16 -7.42
CA VAL A 54 13.86 -1.12 -6.80
C VAL A 54 15.10 -1.70 -7.49
N ILE A 55 15.12 -1.73 -8.82
CA ILE A 55 16.24 -2.27 -9.61
C ILE A 55 17.52 -1.44 -9.39
N LEU A 56 17.39 -0.12 -9.30
CA LEU A 56 18.50 0.80 -9.05
C LEU A 56 19.01 0.76 -7.60
N GLY A 57 18.22 0.25 -6.65
CA GLY A 57 18.63 0.20 -5.25
C GLY A 57 18.27 1.44 -4.43
N LEU A 58 17.31 2.26 -4.88
CA LEU A 58 16.87 3.48 -4.20
C LEU A 58 15.92 3.17 -3.03
N LYS A 59 16.38 2.33 -2.09
CA LYS A 59 15.57 1.80 -0.99
C LYS A 59 14.98 2.90 -0.11
N GLY A 60 15.83 3.75 0.48
CA GLY A 60 15.40 4.78 1.43
C GLY A 60 14.38 5.75 0.82
N ARG A 61 14.70 6.26 -0.38
CA ARG A 61 13.80 7.14 -1.13
C ARG A 61 12.45 6.52 -1.45
N LEU A 62 12.44 5.24 -1.82
CA LEU A 62 11.22 4.55 -2.23
C LEU A 62 10.33 4.23 -1.03
N LEU A 63 10.91 3.73 0.06
CA LEU A 63 10.15 3.29 1.24
C LEU A 63 9.54 4.46 2.01
N SER A 64 10.17 5.64 2.01
CA SER A 64 9.59 6.87 2.57
C SER A 64 8.62 7.59 1.63
N SER A 65 8.44 7.13 0.39
CA SER A 65 7.59 7.80 -0.59
C SER A 65 6.13 7.40 -0.45
N GLU A 66 5.22 8.37 -0.55
CA GLU A 66 3.78 8.12 -0.66
C GLU A 66 3.44 7.30 -1.94
N MET A 67 4.30 7.30 -2.97
CA MET A 67 4.05 6.65 -4.26
C MET A 67 3.66 5.16 -4.12
N ILE A 68 4.32 4.41 -3.22
CA ILE A 68 3.98 2.99 -3.02
C ILE A 68 2.59 2.81 -2.37
N TRP A 69 2.07 3.82 -1.67
CA TRP A 69 0.77 3.81 -0.98
C TRP A 69 -0.41 4.19 -1.88
N GLN A 70 -0.16 4.68 -3.08
CA GLN A 70 -1.21 5.04 -4.05
C GLN A 70 -1.74 3.85 -4.86
N CYS A 71 -1.01 2.73 -4.89
CA CYS A 71 -1.47 1.51 -5.56
C CYS A 71 -2.79 1.01 -4.94
N THR A 72 -3.82 0.83 -5.76
CA THR A 72 -5.13 0.34 -5.31
C THR A 72 -5.23 -1.18 -5.23
N ARG A 73 -4.15 -1.93 -5.54
CA ARG A 73 -4.14 -3.40 -5.56
C ARG A 73 -5.33 -4.00 -6.34
N CYS A 74 -5.58 -3.47 -7.53
CA CYS A 74 -6.61 -3.94 -8.47
C CYS A 74 -6.10 -5.03 -9.43
N ASP A 75 -4.79 -5.31 -9.41
CA ASP A 75 -4.11 -6.37 -10.18
C ASP A 75 -4.24 -6.30 -11.70
N THR A 76 -4.78 -5.22 -12.26
CA THR A 76 -4.91 -5.04 -13.72
C THR A 76 -3.56 -5.15 -14.44
N CYS A 77 -2.47 -4.72 -13.78
CA CYS A 77 -1.11 -4.85 -14.28
C CYS A 77 -0.65 -6.29 -14.55
N GLN A 78 -1.25 -7.30 -13.90
CA GLN A 78 -0.91 -8.71 -14.11
C GLN A 78 -1.30 -9.19 -15.51
N PHE A 79 -2.42 -8.72 -16.05
CA PHE A 79 -2.95 -9.17 -17.35
C PHE A 79 -2.16 -8.66 -18.55
N VAL A 80 -1.31 -7.64 -18.35
CA VAL A 80 -0.51 -7.03 -19.42
C VAL A 80 0.98 -7.37 -19.30
N CYS A 81 1.39 -8.11 -18.26
CA CYS A 81 2.81 -8.39 -18.03
C CYS A 81 3.29 -9.58 -18.89
N PRO A 82 4.20 -9.39 -19.85
CA PRO A 82 4.73 -10.47 -20.69
C PRO A 82 5.67 -11.43 -19.93
N GLN A 83 6.05 -11.11 -18.69
CA GLN A 83 6.92 -11.94 -17.85
C GLN A 83 6.19 -12.54 -16.64
N GLY A 84 4.89 -12.29 -16.52
CA GLY A 84 4.08 -12.76 -15.39
C GLY A 84 4.47 -12.14 -14.04
N VAL A 85 5.00 -10.91 -14.04
CA VAL A 85 5.39 -10.18 -12.82
C VAL A 85 4.16 -9.53 -12.17
N ARG A 86 3.93 -9.85 -10.89
CA ARG A 86 2.83 -9.29 -10.08
C ARG A 86 3.25 -7.99 -9.41
N VAL A 87 3.22 -6.91 -10.18
CA VAL A 87 3.65 -5.57 -9.72
C VAL A 87 2.90 -5.10 -8.46
N SER A 88 1.60 -5.35 -8.37
CA SER A 88 0.81 -5.04 -7.18
C SER A 88 1.27 -5.78 -5.92
N SER A 89 1.70 -7.03 -6.06
CA SER A 89 2.23 -7.85 -4.96
C SER A 89 3.60 -7.35 -4.52
N ILE A 90 4.46 -6.96 -5.48
CA ILE A 90 5.73 -6.29 -5.20
C ILE A 90 5.51 -4.97 -4.44
N ILE A 91 4.54 -4.14 -4.86
CA ILE A 91 4.21 -2.90 -4.16
C ILE A 91 3.70 -3.18 -2.75
N ASN A 92 2.92 -4.24 -2.55
CA ASN A 92 2.48 -4.64 -1.22
C ASN A 92 3.65 -5.10 -0.32
N ALA A 93 4.61 -5.84 -0.88
CA ALA A 93 5.85 -6.19 -0.18
C ALA A 93 6.67 -4.95 0.21
N LEU A 94 6.73 -3.94 -0.67
CA LEU A 94 7.36 -2.65 -0.35
C LEU A 94 6.66 -1.92 0.80
N ARG A 95 5.32 -1.91 0.85
CA ARG A 95 4.56 -1.32 1.96
C ARG A 95 4.85 -2.01 3.29
N GLN A 96 4.90 -3.33 3.27
CA GLN A 96 5.25 -4.12 4.45
C GLN A 96 6.66 -3.76 4.92
N MET A 97 7.63 -3.76 4.02
CA MET A 97 9.01 -3.39 4.34
C MET A 97 9.12 -1.94 4.86
N ALA A 98 8.35 -1.00 4.31
CA ALA A 98 8.35 0.39 4.74
C ALA A 98 7.88 0.55 6.19
N LEU A 99 6.86 -0.21 6.61
CA LEU A 99 6.39 -0.26 7.99
C LEU A 99 7.36 -0.99 8.92
N GLU A 100 7.87 -2.16 8.51
CA GLU A 100 8.79 -2.98 9.33
C GLU A 100 10.14 -2.31 9.56
N SER A 101 10.63 -1.57 8.57
CA SER A 101 11.89 -0.82 8.66
C SER A 101 11.69 0.62 9.15
N GLU A 102 10.48 0.97 9.63
CA GLU A 102 10.14 2.27 10.23
C GLU A 102 10.44 3.50 9.34
N TYR A 103 10.41 3.34 8.00
CA TYR A 103 10.51 4.47 7.07
C TYR A 103 9.25 5.33 7.05
N VAL A 104 8.12 4.72 7.41
CA VAL A 104 6.81 5.36 7.59
C VAL A 104 6.12 4.73 8.79
N ASP A 105 5.30 5.51 9.47
CA ASP A 105 4.45 5.02 10.57
C ASP A 105 2.96 5.17 10.23
N ILE A 106 2.10 4.61 11.08
CA ILE A 106 0.65 4.65 10.88
C ILE A 106 0.11 6.08 10.90
N ALA A 107 0.73 6.98 11.67
CA ALA A 107 0.31 8.38 11.75
C ALA A 107 0.52 9.08 10.40
N THR A 108 1.70 8.90 9.81
CA THR A 108 2.06 9.40 8.47
C THR A 108 1.08 8.90 7.40
N LEU A 109 0.73 7.61 7.43
CA LEU A 109 -0.24 7.04 6.48
C LEU A 109 -1.66 7.61 6.64
N GLN A 110 -2.04 7.95 7.88
CA GLN A 110 -3.32 8.60 8.16
C GLN A 110 -3.30 10.07 7.71
N GLU A 111 -2.19 10.77 7.86
CA GLU A 111 -2.01 12.15 7.37
C GLU A 111 -2.06 12.24 5.84
N TRP A 112 -1.51 11.25 5.14
CA TRP A 112 -1.62 11.14 3.68
C TRP A 112 -3.01 10.70 3.19
N GLY A 113 -3.95 10.41 4.09
CA GLY A 113 -5.26 9.88 3.72
C GLY A 113 -5.21 8.51 3.05
N ARG A 114 -4.17 7.70 3.32
CA ARG A 114 -3.99 6.37 2.74
C ARG A 114 -4.57 5.25 3.61
N VAL A 115 -4.66 5.50 4.92
CA VAL A 115 -5.23 4.57 5.89
C VAL A 115 -6.29 5.28 6.72
N ALA A 116 -7.48 4.67 6.83
CA ALA A 116 -8.56 5.21 7.66
C ALA A 116 -8.20 5.15 9.16
N ARG A 117 -8.59 6.20 9.89
CA ARG A 117 -8.38 6.36 11.33
C ARG A 117 -9.70 6.21 12.08
N VAL A 118 -9.73 5.35 13.10
CA VAL A 118 -10.86 5.20 14.01
C VAL A 118 -10.60 6.00 15.28
N LYS A 119 -11.58 6.80 15.71
CA LYS A 119 -11.59 7.54 16.98
C LYS A 119 -12.20 6.65 18.08
N PRO A 120 -11.41 6.12 19.03
CA PRO A 120 -11.89 5.15 20.00
C PRO A 120 -13.08 5.64 20.84
N GLY A 121 -13.04 6.89 21.30
CA GLY A 121 -14.10 7.48 22.13
C GLY A 121 -15.44 7.72 21.43
N GLN A 122 -15.51 7.55 20.11
CA GLN A 122 -16.74 7.72 19.32
C GLN A 122 -17.23 6.39 18.71
N CYS A 123 -16.41 5.33 18.79
CA CYS A 123 -16.74 4.04 18.20
C CYS A 123 -17.78 3.31 19.06
N ALA A 124 -18.97 3.08 18.50
CA ALA A 124 -20.01 2.30 19.18
C ALA A 124 -19.86 0.77 19.02
N GLY A 125 -18.86 0.29 18.28
CA GLY A 125 -18.66 -1.14 18.05
C GLY A 125 -19.78 -1.82 17.23
N CYS A 126 -20.50 -1.08 16.39
CA CYS A 126 -21.62 -1.59 15.58
C CYS A 126 -21.22 -2.45 14.37
N LEU A 127 -19.92 -2.48 14.05
CA LEU A 127 -19.30 -3.31 13.00
C LEU A 127 -19.75 -3.00 11.57
N THR A 128 -20.45 -1.89 11.32
CA THR A 128 -20.81 -1.48 9.94
C THR A 128 -19.57 -1.36 9.06
N CYS A 129 -18.52 -0.70 9.54
CA CYS A 129 -17.26 -0.54 8.81
C CYS A 129 -16.58 -1.87 8.47
N VAL A 130 -16.72 -2.90 9.31
CA VAL A 130 -16.21 -4.25 9.04
C VAL A 130 -17.02 -4.89 7.91
N ARG A 131 -18.36 -4.79 7.98
CA ARG A 131 -19.28 -5.38 7.00
C ARG A 131 -19.15 -4.76 5.61
N VAL A 132 -18.99 -3.44 5.53
CA VAL A 132 -18.96 -2.72 4.24
C VAL A 132 -17.60 -2.77 3.58
N CYS A 133 -16.51 -3.10 4.30
CA CYS A 133 -15.17 -3.08 3.73
C CYS A 133 -14.99 -4.25 2.75
N PRO A 134 -14.84 -4.01 1.43
CA PRO A 134 -14.67 -5.09 0.46
C PRO A 134 -13.26 -5.69 0.46
N PHE A 135 -12.37 -5.23 1.35
CA PHE A 135 -10.96 -5.58 1.40
C PHE A 135 -10.55 -6.19 2.74
N ASP A 136 -11.50 -6.42 3.64
CA ASP A 136 -11.28 -6.97 4.99
C ASP A 136 -10.21 -6.20 5.78
N ALA A 137 -10.14 -4.89 5.56
CA ALA A 137 -9.17 -4.02 6.24
C ALA A 137 -9.64 -3.65 7.66
N ALA A 138 -10.94 -3.54 7.90
CA ALA A 138 -11.48 -3.22 9.21
C ALA A 138 -11.76 -4.50 10.02
N TYR A 139 -11.33 -4.55 11.29
CA TYR A 139 -11.47 -5.73 12.15
C TYR A 139 -11.68 -5.36 13.63
N VAL A 140 -12.21 -6.30 14.42
CA VAL A 140 -12.47 -6.11 15.86
C VAL A 140 -11.22 -6.47 16.67
N GLY A 141 -10.83 -5.61 17.61
CA GLY A 141 -9.75 -5.93 18.55
C GLY A 141 -10.12 -7.09 19.48
N LYS A 142 -9.11 -7.78 20.02
CA LYS A 142 -9.31 -8.94 20.91
C LYS A 142 -9.90 -8.58 22.29
N GLU A 143 -9.93 -7.31 22.65
CA GLU A 143 -10.34 -6.87 23.97
C GLU A 143 -11.84 -6.58 24.06
N LYS A 144 -12.42 -6.77 25.25
CA LYS A 144 -13.85 -6.47 25.47
C LYS A 144 -14.09 -4.99 25.18
N ARG A 145 -15.08 -4.72 24.31
CA ARG A 145 -15.43 -3.37 23.86
C ARG A 145 -14.29 -2.64 23.14
N ALA A 146 -13.34 -3.37 22.55
CA ALA A 146 -12.31 -2.74 21.73
C ALA A 146 -12.93 -1.97 20.56
N PRO A 147 -12.45 -0.76 20.25
CA PRO A 147 -12.83 -0.09 19.02
C PRO A 147 -12.38 -0.93 17.82
N VAL A 148 -13.06 -0.74 16.69
CA VAL A 148 -12.62 -1.31 15.42
C VAL A 148 -11.23 -0.78 15.07
N LYS A 149 -10.36 -1.65 14.56
CA LYS A 149 -9.03 -1.32 14.05
C LYS A 149 -9.01 -1.48 12.53
N VAL A 150 -8.04 -0.84 11.88
CA VAL A 150 -7.84 -0.89 10.43
C VAL A 150 -6.44 -1.44 10.17
N ASP A 151 -6.35 -2.45 9.32
CA ASP A 151 -5.10 -3.00 8.81
C ASP A 151 -4.53 -2.07 7.72
N PRO A 152 -3.37 -1.44 7.93
CA PRO A 152 -2.79 -0.48 7.00
C PRO A 152 -2.37 -1.12 5.67
N LEU A 153 -2.02 -2.40 5.64
CA LEU A 153 -1.58 -3.08 4.41
C LEU A 153 -2.76 -3.47 3.51
N LYS A 154 -3.95 -3.63 4.09
CA LYS A 154 -5.20 -3.94 3.38
C LYS A 154 -6.03 -2.72 3.05
N CYS A 155 -5.91 -1.64 3.84
CA CYS A 155 -6.68 -0.43 3.62
C CYS A 155 -6.33 0.17 2.25
N ARG A 156 -7.36 0.47 1.44
CA ARG A 156 -7.20 1.13 0.14
C ARG A 156 -7.53 2.62 0.17
N GLY A 157 -7.86 3.15 1.35
CA GLY A 157 -8.25 4.55 1.50
C GLY A 157 -9.53 4.95 0.76
N CYS A 158 -10.46 4.02 0.51
CA CYS A 158 -11.65 4.30 -0.31
C CYS A 158 -12.76 5.12 0.35
N GLY A 159 -12.69 5.39 1.66
CA GLY A 159 -13.66 6.22 2.38
C GLY A 159 -15.03 5.59 2.67
N LEU A 160 -15.33 4.38 2.19
CA LEU A 160 -16.64 3.73 2.41
C LEU A 160 -17.01 3.62 3.91
N CYS A 161 -16.04 3.19 4.74
CA CYS A 161 -16.25 3.11 6.18
C CYS A 161 -16.48 4.46 6.89
N THR A 162 -16.01 5.56 6.29
CA THR A 162 -16.25 6.92 6.80
C THR A 162 -17.70 7.33 6.57
N VAL A 163 -18.20 7.13 5.35
CA VAL A 163 -19.58 7.45 4.96
C VAL A 163 -20.59 6.60 5.71
N GLU A 164 -20.28 5.31 5.88
CA GLU A 164 -21.17 4.34 6.51
C GLU A 164 -21.14 4.38 8.04
N CYS A 165 -20.26 5.19 8.66
CA CYS A 165 -20.16 5.24 10.11
C CYS A 165 -21.28 6.11 10.72
N PRO A 166 -22.28 5.53 11.40
CA PRO A 166 -23.41 6.31 11.95
C PRO A 166 -23.00 7.25 13.08
N ARG A 167 -21.80 7.07 13.64
CA ARG A 167 -21.25 7.89 14.72
C ARG A 167 -20.23 8.93 14.23
N GLY A 168 -19.85 8.92 12.95
CA GLY A 168 -18.74 9.73 12.45
C GLY A 168 -17.39 9.42 13.11
N ALA A 169 -17.23 8.20 13.63
CA ALA A 169 -16.05 7.80 14.39
C ALA A 169 -14.85 7.43 13.52
N ILE A 170 -15.00 7.39 12.20
CA ILE A 170 -13.95 7.03 11.25
C ILE A 170 -13.70 8.21 10.33
N VAL A 171 -12.43 8.53 10.11
CA VAL A 171 -11.99 9.59 9.20
C VAL A 171 -10.90 9.06 8.30
N ILE A 172 -10.73 9.70 7.15
CA ILE A 172 -9.62 9.49 6.21
C ILE A 172 -9.07 10.83 5.79
#